data_AF-A0A5N8UMB5-F1
#
_entry.id   AF-A0A5N8UMB5-F1
#
_cell.length_a   1.000
_cell.length_b   1.000
_cell.length_c   1.000
_cell.angle_alpha   90.00
_cell.angle_beta   90.00
_cell.angle_gamma   90.00
#
_symmetry.space_group_name_H-M   'P 1'
#
loop_
_entity.id
_entity.type
_entity.pdbx_description
1 polymer ?
#
loop_
_entity_poly.entity_id
_entity_poly.type
_entity_poly.pdbx_seq_one_letter_code
_entity_poly.pdbx_strand_id
1 'polypeptide(L)'
;MKNCSIKNDLNGLLSMKPKTRSFFLANFNRENGTIDTKIAAAFFHVTTRTINNWVITGCPDWVDHYVSLYERSIPDSKEWDGFKFVDGRLYTPYDRLTFAPSELLKIFYDRQFNRFDRVEKNQLKIQVSELRNDDEAEAIREEIDIMIRTLEKVKQSPIVAEKMVFSERVRIKSK
;
A
#
# COMPACT_ATOMS: atom_id res chain seq x y z
N MET A 1 24.23 -25.15 11.79
CA MET A 1 23.51 -25.02 13.07
C MET A 1 22.04 -24.82 12.73
N LYS A 2 21.17 -25.76 13.10
CA LYS A 2 19.74 -25.72 12.77
C LYS A 2 19.04 -24.73 13.70
N ASN A 3 18.42 -23.71 13.12
CA ASN A 3 17.60 -22.75 13.85
C ASN A 3 16.44 -23.50 14.51
N CYS A 4 16.45 -23.55 15.85
CA CYS A 4 15.32 -23.97 16.66
C CYS A 4 14.23 -22.90 16.48
N SER A 5 13.29 -23.16 15.58
CA SER A 5 12.00 -22.48 15.56
C SER A 5 11.30 -22.85 16.87
N ILE A 6 11.30 -21.94 17.84
CA ILE A 6 10.44 -22.04 19.02
C ILE A 6 9.01 -21.83 18.51
N LYS A 7 8.40 -22.91 18.04
CA LYS A 7 6.95 -22.99 17.92
C LYS A 7 6.43 -23.02 19.34
N ASN A 8 5.62 -22.03 19.71
CA ASN A 8 4.86 -22.06 20.94
C ASN A 8 3.78 -23.14 20.82
N ASP A 9 4.17 -24.39 21.00
CA ASP A 9 3.29 -25.57 21.03
C ASP A 9 2.66 -25.70 22.42
N LEU A 10 1.92 -24.67 22.85
CA LEU A 10 1.05 -24.73 24.03
C LEU A 10 -0.38 -24.40 23.61
N ASN A 11 -1.10 -25.45 23.19
CA ASN A 11 -2.56 -25.58 23.33
C ASN A 11 -3.45 -24.41 22.89
N GLY A 12 -3.30 -23.83 21.68
CA GLY A 12 -4.34 -22.96 21.08
C GLY A 12 -4.83 -21.79 21.95
N LEU A 13 -4.14 -21.49 23.04
CA LEU A 13 -4.43 -20.45 24.01
C LEU A 13 -3.59 -19.28 23.55
N LEU A 14 -4.27 -18.30 22.96
CA LEU A 14 -3.68 -17.01 22.61
C LEU A 14 -3.06 -16.45 23.88
N SER A 15 -1.76 -16.60 24.11
CA SER A 15 -1.08 -15.91 25.20
C SER A 15 -0.51 -14.60 24.66
N MET A 16 -0.28 -13.62 25.53
CA MET A 16 0.41 -12.38 25.14
C MET A 16 1.70 -12.67 24.36
N LYS A 17 1.90 -11.98 23.23
CA LYS A 17 3.10 -12.15 22.41
C LYS A 17 4.35 -11.85 23.23
N PRO A 18 5.50 -12.54 23.00
CA PRO A 18 6.69 -12.37 23.81
C PRO A 18 7.18 -10.91 23.95
N LYS A 19 7.18 -10.16 22.84
CA LYS A 19 7.57 -8.73 22.84
C LYS A 19 6.64 -7.88 23.70
N THR A 20 5.33 -8.05 23.53
CA THR A 20 4.31 -7.39 24.33
C THR A 20 4.49 -7.73 25.82
N ARG A 21 4.74 -8.99 26.15
CA ARG A 21 5.01 -9.41 27.53
C ARG A 21 6.27 -8.76 28.11
N SER A 22 7.36 -8.71 27.34
CA SER A 22 8.60 -8.04 27.75
C SER A 22 8.38 -6.55 28.01
N PHE A 23 7.59 -5.86 27.18
CA PHE A 23 7.23 -4.47 27.41
C PHE A 23 6.45 -4.29 28.72
N PHE A 24 5.44 -5.12 28.97
CA PHE A 24 4.65 -5.04 30.22
C PHE A 24 5.51 -5.30 31.46
N LEU A 25 6.41 -6.29 31.40
CA LEU A 25 7.34 -6.58 32.49
C LEU A 25 8.40 -5.49 32.69
N ALA A 26 8.83 -4.81 31.63
CA ALA A 26 9.82 -3.74 31.74
C ALA A 26 9.23 -2.44 32.31
N ASN A 27 8.00 -2.10 31.92
CA ASN A 27 7.38 -0.81 32.25
C ASN A 27 6.42 -0.87 33.45
N PHE A 28 5.83 -2.04 33.71
CA PHE A 28 4.83 -2.23 34.76
C PHE A 28 5.23 -3.42 35.63
N ASN A 29 6.45 -3.45 36.17
CA ASN A 29 6.88 -4.54 37.04
C ASN A 29 6.45 -4.33 38.49
N ARG A 30 6.20 -5.42 39.21
CA ARG A 30 6.21 -5.47 40.68
C ARG A 30 7.53 -6.05 41.19
N GLU A 31 7.82 -5.85 42.47
CA GLU A 31 9.04 -6.38 43.12
C GLU A 31 9.17 -7.91 43.02
N ASN A 32 8.06 -8.62 42.86
CA ASN A 32 8.01 -10.08 42.69
C ASN A 32 8.21 -10.56 41.23
N GLY A 33 8.52 -9.66 40.27
CA GLY A 33 8.70 -10.00 38.86
C GLY A 33 7.40 -10.27 38.09
N THR A 34 6.25 -9.93 38.66
CA THR A 34 4.94 -10.01 37.97
C THR A 34 4.50 -8.66 37.43
N ILE A 35 3.65 -8.67 36.40
CA ILE A 35 3.08 -7.44 35.85
C ILE A 35 2.17 -6.77 36.88
N ASP A 36 2.42 -5.50 37.19
CA ASP A 36 1.50 -4.65 37.95
C ASP A 36 0.30 -4.25 37.10
N THR A 37 -0.75 -5.05 37.25
CA THR A 37 -1.99 -4.87 36.50
C THR A 37 -2.73 -3.57 36.85
N LYS A 38 -2.47 -2.93 38.00
CA LYS A 38 -3.07 -1.65 38.36
C LYS A 38 -2.44 -0.50 37.59
N ILE A 39 -1.11 -0.48 37.53
CA ILE A 39 -0.36 0.57 36.82
C ILE A 39 -0.59 0.43 35.31
N ALA A 40 -0.52 -0.80 34.79
CA ALA A 40 -0.81 -1.06 33.38
C ALA A 40 -2.26 -0.68 33.00
N ALA A 41 -3.23 -0.95 33.87
CA ALA A 41 -4.62 -0.56 33.66
C ALA A 41 -4.80 0.97 33.61
N ALA A 42 -4.14 1.70 34.51
CA ALA A 42 -4.14 3.15 34.50
C ALA A 42 -3.50 3.72 33.22
N PHE A 43 -2.38 3.14 32.77
CA PHE A 43 -1.67 3.57 31.56
C PHE A 43 -2.49 3.40 30.29
N PHE A 44 -3.12 2.24 30.12
CA PHE A 44 -3.94 1.96 28.93
C PHE A 44 -5.39 2.45 29.06
N HIS A 45 -5.74 3.10 30.18
CA HIS A 45 -7.09 3.55 30.50
C HIS A 45 -8.16 2.43 30.41
N VAL A 46 -7.81 1.24 30.91
CA VAL A 46 -8.70 0.07 30.95
C VAL A 46 -8.83 -0.47 32.37
N THR A 47 -9.70 -1.46 32.58
CA THR A 47 -9.82 -2.11 33.89
C THR A 47 -8.68 -3.10 34.13
N THR A 48 -8.36 -3.35 35.41
CA THR A 48 -7.39 -4.40 35.80
C THR A 48 -7.79 -5.78 35.30
N ARG A 49 -9.10 -6.06 35.25
CA ARG A 49 -9.66 -7.28 34.68
C ARG A 49 -9.31 -7.41 33.20
N THR A 50 -9.37 -6.33 32.43
CA THR A 50 -8.99 -6.30 31.02
C THR A 50 -7.52 -6.66 30.83
N ILE A 51 -6.62 -6.09 31.64
CA ILE A 51 -5.19 -6.43 31.61
C ILE A 51 -4.96 -7.90 31.97
N ASN A 52 -5.60 -8.41 33.02
CA ASN A 52 -5.50 -9.83 33.39
C ASN A 52 -5.96 -10.75 32.25
N ASN A 53 -7.05 -10.39 31.57
CA ASN A 53 -7.50 -11.13 30.39
C ASN A 53 -6.43 -11.10 29.30
N TRP A 54 -5.83 -9.94 28.99
CA TRP A 54 -4.79 -9.86 27.95
C TRP A 54 -3.56 -10.71 28.23
N VAL A 55 -3.18 -10.88 29.50
CA VAL A 55 -2.08 -11.79 29.88
C VAL A 55 -2.40 -13.23 29.50
N ILE A 56 -3.66 -13.65 29.67
CA ILE A 56 -4.13 -15.02 29.47
C ILE A 56 -4.50 -15.30 28.00
N THR A 57 -5.22 -14.35 27.37
CA THR A 57 -5.87 -14.50 26.06
C THR A 57 -5.21 -13.66 24.95
N GLY A 58 -4.09 -12.99 25.24
CA GLY A 58 -3.40 -12.14 24.30
C GLY A 58 -3.97 -10.73 24.25
N CYS A 59 -3.14 -9.79 23.78
CA CYS A 59 -3.52 -8.40 23.64
C CYS A 59 -4.26 -8.15 22.32
N PRO A 60 -5.13 -7.14 22.25
CA PRO A 60 -5.65 -6.62 20.99
C PRO A 60 -4.52 -6.15 20.07
N ASP A 61 -4.72 -6.22 18.75
CA ASP A 61 -3.70 -5.88 17.76
C ASP A 61 -3.16 -4.44 17.89
N TRP A 62 -3.99 -3.49 18.32
CA TRP A 62 -3.55 -2.11 18.51
C TRP A 62 -2.54 -1.97 19.65
N VAL A 63 -2.65 -2.80 20.71
CA VAL A 63 -1.69 -2.82 21.82
C VAL A 63 -0.37 -3.42 21.36
N ASP A 64 -0.43 -4.53 20.62
CA ASP A 64 0.77 -5.13 20.04
C ASP A 64 1.48 -4.17 19.07
N HIS A 65 0.71 -3.43 18.27
CA HIS A 65 1.24 -2.41 17.38
C HIS A 65 1.85 -1.24 18.17
N TYR A 66 1.18 -0.77 19.23
CA TYR A 66 1.71 0.26 20.12
C TYR A 66 3.05 -0.17 20.73
N VAL A 67 3.14 -1.38 21.27
CA VAL A 67 4.40 -1.90 21.83
C VAL A 67 5.49 -1.97 20.76
N SER A 68 5.16 -2.44 19.55
CA SER A 68 6.11 -2.48 18.46
C SER A 68 6.62 -1.10 18.05
N LEU A 69 5.80 -0.05 18.20
CA LEU A 69 6.21 1.33 17.96
C LEU A 69 7.02 1.88 19.13
N TYR A 70 6.62 1.56 20.36
CA TYR A 70 7.32 1.97 21.58
C TYR A 70 8.76 1.43 21.62
N GLU A 71 8.97 0.15 21.30
CA GLU A 71 10.33 -0.44 21.19
C GLU A 71 11.21 0.28 20.14
N ARG A 72 10.59 0.92 19.15
CA ARG A 72 11.29 1.66 18.09
C ARG A 72 11.38 3.16 18.38
N SER A 73 10.68 3.64 19.39
CA SER A 73 10.71 5.04 19.80
C SER A 73 11.98 5.33 20.60
N ILE A 74 12.49 6.55 20.47
CA ILE A 74 13.61 7.02 21.28
C ILE A 74 13.05 7.26 22.68
N PRO A 75 13.51 6.53 23.72
CA PRO A 75 12.97 6.70 25.06
C PRO A 75 13.39 8.04 25.66
N ASP A 76 12.44 8.84 26.13
CA ASP A 76 12.71 10.12 26.82
C ASP A 76 13.45 9.94 28.17
N SER A 77 13.37 8.75 28.77
CA SER A 77 13.85 8.46 30.14
C SER A 77 15.02 7.48 30.23
N LYS A 78 15.56 7.00 29.10
CA LYS A 78 16.65 6.01 29.06
C LYS A 78 17.77 6.48 28.15
N GLU A 79 19.01 6.17 28.49
CA GLU A 79 20.15 6.39 27.59
C GLU A 79 19.90 5.67 26.25
N TRP A 80 19.69 6.48 25.21
CA TRP A 80 19.55 6.00 23.85
C TRP A 80 20.95 5.87 23.25
N ASP A 81 21.37 4.64 22.96
CA ASP A 81 22.68 4.33 22.40
C ASP A 81 22.87 4.83 20.94
N GLY A 82 21.84 5.50 20.41
CA GLY A 82 21.89 6.29 19.18
C GLY A 82 22.29 5.50 17.93
N PHE A 83 22.33 6.22 16.82
CA PHE A 83 23.12 5.78 15.67
C PHE A 83 24.53 6.31 15.83
N LYS A 84 25.53 5.45 15.67
CA LYS A 84 26.94 5.84 15.72
C LYS A 84 27.74 5.07 14.67
N PHE A 85 28.89 5.59 14.31
CA PHE A 85 29.84 4.87 13.46
C PHE A 85 30.87 4.17 14.33
N VAL A 86 31.02 2.86 14.15
CA VAL A 86 32.04 2.04 14.80
C VAL A 86 32.81 1.34 13.69
N ASP A 87 34.12 1.60 13.61
CA ASP A 87 35.01 1.02 12.60
C ASP A 87 34.52 1.20 11.15
N GLY A 88 33.96 2.38 10.83
CA GLY A 88 33.42 2.70 9.50
C GLY A 88 32.10 2.00 9.16
N ARG A 89 31.51 1.27 10.10
CA ARG A 89 30.18 0.64 9.98
C ARG A 89 29.14 1.46 10.74
N LEU A 90 27.92 1.57 10.21
CA LEU A 90 26.81 2.18 10.91
C LEU A 90 26.28 1.20 11.95
N TYR A 91 26.44 1.54 13.23
CA TYR A 91 25.77 0.87 14.32
C TYR A 91 24.33 1.35 14.42
N THR A 92 23.39 0.42 14.45
CA THR A 92 21.97 0.71 14.69
C THR A 92 21.58 0.30 16.11
N PRO A 93 20.86 1.16 16.84
CA PRO A 93 20.40 0.83 18.19
C PRO A 93 19.32 -0.26 18.18
N TYR A 94 18.70 -0.49 17.01
CA TYR A 94 17.77 -1.59 16.76
C TYR A 94 18.58 -2.88 16.56
N ASP A 95 18.35 -3.87 17.42
CA ASP A 95 18.97 -5.21 17.40
C ASP A 95 20.51 -5.25 17.45
N ARG A 96 21.17 -4.13 17.78
CA ARG A 96 22.64 -3.99 17.86
C ARG A 96 23.37 -4.42 16.57
N LEU A 97 22.72 -4.26 15.43
CA LEU A 97 23.28 -4.61 14.13
C LEU A 97 24.28 -3.54 13.67
N THR A 98 25.28 -3.96 12.89
CA THR A 98 26.23 -3.04 12.24
C THR A 98 26.22 -3.25 10.73
N PHE A 99 26.03 -2.17 9.99
CA PHE A 99 25.93 -2.20 8.54
C PHE A 99 27.17 -1.58 7.90
N ALA A 100 27.74 -2.28 6.93
CA ALA A 100 28.76 -1.72 6.05
C ALA A 100 28.13 -0.70 5.08
N PRO A 101 28.91 0.28 4.59
CA PRO A 101 28.43 1.25 3.60
C PRO A 101 27.80 0.61 2.35
N SER A 102 28.36 -0.51 1.88
CA SER A 102 27.84 -1.27 0.73
C SER A 102 26.46 -1.88 0.96
N GLU A 103 26.18 -2.34 2.18
CA GLU A 103 24.88 -2.91 2.56
C GLU A 103 23.80 -1.83 2.64
N LEU A 104 24.16 -0.65 3.15
CA LEU A 104 23.26 0.51 3.19
C LEU A 104 22.95 1.04 1.79
N LEU A 105 23.96 1.08 0.91
CA LEU A 105 23.78 1.46 -0.49
C LEU A 105 22.82 0.52 -1.20
N LYS A 106 22.94 -0.80 -0.98
CA LYS A 106 22.00 -1.78 -1.53
C LYS A 106 20.56 -1.49 -1.12
N ILE A 107 20.31 -1.28 0.19
CA ILE A 107 18.98 -0.95 0.71
C ILE A 107 18.46 0.37 0.13
N PHE A 108 19.35 1.36 -0.04
CA PHE A 108 19.00 2.63 -0.66
C PHE A 108 18.55 2.44 -2.10
N TYR A 109 19.31 1.72 -2.91
CA TYR A 109 18.95 1.42 -4.30
C TYR A 109 17.65 0.62 -4.38
N ASP A 110 17.49 -0.43 -3.58
CA ASP A 110 16.26 -1.23 -3.55
C ASP A 110 15.04 -0.36 -3.25
N ARG A 111 15.15 0.61 -2.32
CA ARG A 111 14.06 1.54 -2.01
C ARG A 111 13.80 2.57 -3.11
N GLN A 112 14.86 3.07 -3.76
CA GLN A 112 14.70 4.01 -4.88
C GLN A 112 14.07 3.32 -6.09
N PHE A 113 14.54 2.13 -6.48
CA PHE A 113 13.96 1.33 -7.56
C PHE A 113 12.48 1.02 -7.30
N ASN A 114 12.14 0.54 -6.11
CA ASN A 114 10.74 0.30 -5.74
C ASN A 114 9.88 1.59 -5.76
N ARG A 115 10.48 2.77 -5.54
CA ARG A 115 9.77 4.05 -5.66
C ARG A 115 9.53 4.41 -7.13
N PHE A 116 10.53 4.22 -7.99
CA PHE A 116 10.38 4.42 -9.44
C PHE A 116 9.34 3.47 -10.02
N ASP A 117 9.37 2.19 -9.66
CA ASP A 117 8.38 1.18 -10.11
C ASP A 117 6.95 1.56 -9.71
N ARG A 118 6.76 2.13 -8.51
CA ARG A 118 5.45 2.61 -8.05
C ARG A 118 4.97 3.83 -8.83
N VAL A 119 5.87 4.76 -9.13
CA VAL A 119 5.55 5.96 -9.93
C VAL A 119 5.21 5.57 -11.35
N GLU A 120 6.01 4.70 -11.97
CA GLU A 120 5.78 4.18 -13.32
C GLU A 120 4.47 3.39 -13.40
N LYS A 121 4.20 2.52 -12.42
CA LYS A 121 2.93 1.80 -12.34
C LYS A 121 1.72 2.74 -12.22
N ASN A 122 1.84 3.83 -11.47
CA ASN A 122 0.78 4.82 -11.36
C ASN A 122 0.59 5.60 -12.67
N GLN A 123 1.68 5.96 -13.36
CA GLN A 123 1.60 6.60 -14.68
C GLN A 123 0.96 5.67 -15.72
N LEU A 124 1.37 4.41 -15.77
CA LEU A 124 0.78 3.40 -16.64
C LEU A 124 -0.71 3.18 -16.31
N LYS A 125 -1.09 3.22 -15.03
CA LYS A 125 -2.49 3.12 -14.62
C LYS A 125 -3.32 4.30 -15.12
N ILE A 126 -2.77 5.52 -15.08
CA ILE A 126 -3.41 6.73 -15.62
C ILE A 126 -3.56 6.62 -17.14
N GLN A 127 -2.50 6.24 -17.85
CA GLN A 127 -2.54 6.04 -19.31
C GLN A 127 -3.53 4.95 -19.72
N VAL A 128 -3.62 3.85 -18.96
CA VAL A 128 -4.61 2.79 -19.21
C VAL A 128 -6.03 3.29 -18.93
N SER A 129 -6.24 4.14 -17.91
CA SER A 129 -7.57 4.76 -17.70
C SER A 129 -7.94 5.76 -18.78
N GLU A 130 -6.98 6.53 -19.30
CA GLU A 130 -7.19 7.45 -20.43
C GLU A 130 -7.54 6.67 -21.71
N LEU A 131 -6.84 5.57 -21.99
CA LEU A 131 -7.15 4.68 -23.12
C LEU A 131 -8.48 3.92 -22.95
N ARG A 132 -8.98 3.81 -21.71
CA ARG A 132 -10.27 3.23 -21.36
C ARG A 132 -11.35 4.29 -21.11
N ASN A 133 -11.18 5.52 -21.60
CA ASN A 133 -12.30 6.46 -21.70
C ASN A 133 -13.30 5.91 -22.72
N ASP A 134 -14.10 4.95 -22.27
CA ASP A 134 -15.24 4.41 -22.99
C ASP A 134 -16.21 5.55 -23.37
N ASP A 135 -16.23 6.64 -22.61
CA ASP A 135 -16.97 7.87 -22.88
C ASP A 135 -16.49 8.61 -24.15
N GLU A 136 -15.17 8.68 -24.42
CA GLU A 136 -14.66 9.26 -25.67
C GLU A 136 -14.93 8.33 -26.86
N ALA A 137 -14.81 7.03 -26.66
CA ALA A 137 -15.12 6.05 -27.70
C ALA A 137 -16.62 6.02 -28.05
N GLU A 138 -17.50 6.23 -27.06
CA GLU A 138 -18.95 6.33 -27.23
C GLU A 138 -19.35 7.65 -27.89
N ALA A 139 -18.75 8.78 -27.47
CA ALA A 139 -18.95 10.08 -28.13
C ALA A 139 -18.54 10.04 -29.62
N ILE A 140 -17.40 9.43 -29.96
CA ILE A 140 -16.96 9.26 -31.35
C ILE A 140 -17.94 8.39 -32.15
N ARG A 141 -18.51 7.34 -31.54
CA ARG A 141 -19.53 6.50 -32.20
C ARG A 141 -20.81 7.27 -32.46
N GLU A 142 -21.29 8.07 -31.49
CA GLU A 142 -22.46 8.91 -31.66
C GLU A 142 -22.26 9.94 -32.78
N GLU A 143 -21.10 10.59 -32.86
CA GLU A 143 -20.78 11.51 -33.95
C GLU A 143 -20.74 10.81 -35.32
N ILE A 144 -20.18 9.60 -35.39
CA ILE A 144 -20.17 8.79 -36.63
C ILE A 144 -21.60 8.42 -37.06
N ASP A 145 -22.47 8.03 -36.13
CA ASP A 145 -23.86 7.71 -36.44
C ASP A 145 -24.64 8.94 -36.92
N ILE A 146 -24.37 10.11 -36.36
CA ILE A 146 -24.96 11.39 -36.81
C ILE A 146 -24.48 11.72 -38.24
N MET A 147 -23.20 11.53 -38.53
CA MET A 147 -22.63 11.71 -39.87
C MET A 147 -23.25 10.76 -40.90
N ILE A 148 -23.43 9.48 -40.54
CA ILE A 148 -24.07 8.49 -41.41
C ILE A 148 -25.51 8.90 -41.72
N ARG A 149 -26.30 9.25 -40.68
CA ARG A 149 -27.70 9.70 -40.87
C ARG A 149 -27.81 10.98 -41.69
N THR A 150 -26.86 11.91 -41.55
CA THR A 150 -26.83 13.12 -42.39
C THR A 150 -26.47 12.80 -43.83
N LEU A 151 -25.50 11.91 -44.08
CA LEU A 151 -25.18 11.43 -45.43
C LEU A 151 -26.36 10.71 -46.11
N GLU A 152 -27.10 9.89 -45.37
CA GLU A 152 -28.31 9.24 -45.86
C GLU A 152 -29.40 10.24 -46.24
N LYS A 153 -29.64 11.26 -45.39
CA LYS A 153 -30.58 12.35 -45.70
C LYS A 153 -30.13 13.18 -46.89
N VAL A 154 -28.83 13.44 -47.03
CA VAL A 154 -28.25 14.15 -48.20
C VAL A 154 -28.40 13.32 -49.46
N LYS A 155 -28.23 12.00 -49.41
CA LYS A 155 -28.46 11.09 -50.54
C LYS A 155 -29.94 11.10 -51.00
N GLN A 156 -30.87 11.29 -50.07
CA GLN A 156 -32.30 11.41 -50.34
C GLN A 156 -32.73 12.85 -50.71
N SER A 157 -31.83 13.82 -50.61
CA SER A 157 -32.12 15.21 -50.97
C SER A 157 -32.27 15.36 -52.49
N PRO A 158 -33.34 16.02 -52.97
CA PRO A 158 -33.59 16.20 -54.40
C PRO A 158 -32.49 16.96 -55.13
N ILE A 159 -31.67 17.75 -54.42
CA ILE A 159 -30.52 18.50 -54.98
C ILE A 159 -29.39 17.57 -55.46
N VAL A 160 -29.22 16.40 -54.81
CA VAL A 160 -28.17 15.42 -55.16
C VAL A 160 -28.73 14.32 -56.07
N ALA A 161 -30.00 13.95 -55.90
CA ALA A 161 -30.67 12.95 -56.72
C ALA A 161 -30.74 13.33 -58.21
N GLU A 162 -30.93 14.62 -58.55
CA GLU A 162 -30.94 15.08 -59.95
C GLU A 162 -29.58 14.92 -60.66
N LYS A 163 -28.45 14.88 -59.93
CA LYS A 163 -27.12 14.72 -60.53
C LYS A 163 -26.73 13.28 -60.86
N MET A 164 -27.42 12.26 -60.34
CA MET A 164 -27.13 10.86 -60.68
C MET A 164 -27.93 10.34 -61.88
N VAL A 165 -29.00 11.03 -62.30
CA VAL A 165 -29.87 10.57 -63.40
C VAL A 165 -29.45 11.14 -64.77
N PHE A 166 -28.62 12.18 -64.83
CA PHE A 166 -28.24 12.86 -66.08
C PHE A 166 -26.91 12.37 -66.71
N SER A 167 -26.64 11.06 -66.71
CA SER A 167 -25.52 10.49 -67.49
C SER A 167 -25.93 9.50 -68.59
N GLU A 168 -27.23 9.40 -68.91
CA GLU A 168 -27.69 8.65 -70.08
C GLU A 168 -27.58 9.52 -71.35
N ARG A 169 -26.33 9.59 -71.84
CA ARG A 169 -25.90 9.86 -73.23
C ARG A 169 -26.88 10.60 -74.15
N VAL A 170 -26.61 11.89 -74.32
CA VAL A 170 -26.86 12.61 -75.58
C VAL A 170 -25.95 12.00 -76.66
N ARG A 171 -26.45 11.03 -77.43
CA ARG A 171 -25.91 10.69 -78.76
C ARG A 171 -26.42 11.74 -79.75
N ILE A 172 -25.70 12.86 -79.88
CA ILE A 172 -25.84 13.73 -81.05
C ILE A 172 -25.18 13.03 -82.24
N LYS A 173 -25.97 12.84 -83.30
CA LYS A 173 -25.54 12.42 -84.64
C LYS A 173 -24.32 13.22 -85.09
N SER A 174 -23.25 12.53 -85.48
CA SER A 174 -22.20 13.11 -86.30
C SER A 174 -22.30 12.54 -87.71
N LYS A 175 -22.52 13.47 -88.66
CA LYS A 175 -22.36 13.45 -90.12
C LYS A 175 -22.60 12.14 -90.87
#